data_AF-A0A7W1B2C1-F1
#
_entry.id   AF-A0A7W1B2C1-F1
#
_cell.length_a   1.000
_cell.length_b   1.000
_cell.length_c   1.000
_cell.angle_alpha   90.00
_cell.angle_beta   90.00
_cell.angle_gamma   90.00
#
_symmetry.space_group_name_H-M   'P 1'
#
loop_
_entity.id
_entity.type
_entity.pdbx_description
1 polymer ?
#
loop_
_entity_poly.entity_id
_entity_poly.type
_entity_poly.pdbx_seq_one_letter_code
_entity_poly.pdbx_strand_id
1 'polypeptide(L)'
;MIRMLRALARRDRVQLPIWVFSLALVVAASASAVSAEFNTEQDRTNVLRLALATPGLLALRGVPNGSSLGSLVFFQIFAFVAVVAALMNTFLATRHGRADEEQGRRELIASAPIARTLPLTATLILGTLANLLLAVLVAGAFSLGGLDAAGAIVAGLALGVTGFAFLGFG
;
A
#
# COMPACT_ATOMS: atom_id res chain seq x y z
N MET A 1 11.54 -23.69 4.57
CA MET A 1 10.74 -22.56 4.07
C MET A 1 9.32 -22.53 4.62
N ILE A 2 8.44 -23.49 4.24
CA ILE A 2 6.99 -23.45 4.56
C ILE A 2 6.69 -23.29 6.06
N ARG A 3 7.43 -23.99 6.94
CA ARG A 3 7.26 -23.88 8.40
C ARG A 3 7.54 -22.46 8.92
N MET A 4 8.57 -21.79 8.38
CA MET A 4 8.95 -20.43 8.77
C MET A 4 7.91 -19.42 8.30
N LEU A 5 7.51 -19.49 7.03
CA LEU A 5 6.46 -18.65 6.48
C LEU A 5 5.15 -18.79 7.25
N ARG A 6 4.77 -20.02 7.61
CA ARG A 6 3.59 -20.28 8.44
C ARG A 6 3.72 -19.66 9.84
N ALA A 7 4.89 -19.69 10.45
CA ALA A 7 5.11 -19.08 11.77
C ALA A 7 4.96 -17.55 11.72
N LEU A 8 5.57 -16.90 10.73
CA LEU A 8 5.43 -15.45 10.50
C LEU A 8 3.98 -15.09 10.21
N ALA A 9 3.33 -15.80 9.29
CA ALA A 9 1.93 -15.56 8.94
C ALA A 9 0.98 -15.71 10.15
N ARG A 10 1.24 -16.66 11.07
CA ARG A 10 0.47 -16.76 12.32
C ARG A 10 0.70 -15.57 13.25
N ARG A 11 1.92 -15.03 13.29
CA ARG A 11 2.28 -13.86 14.11
C ARG A 11 1.61 -12.59 13.58
N ASP A 12 1.46 -12.48 12.27
CA ASP A 12 0.89 -11.31 11.60
C ASP A 12 -0.59 -11.44 11.20
N ARG A 13 -1.24 -12.57 11.51
CA ARG A 13 -2.62 -12.91 11.09
C ARG A 13 -3.71 -11.90 11.46
N VAL A 14 -3.41 -10.97 12.37
CA VAL A 14 -4.33 -9.91 12.78
C VAL A 14 -3.85 -8.59 12.19
N GLN A 15 -2.63 -8.17 12.52
CA GLN A 15 -2.12 -6.85 12.15
C GLN A 15 -2.01 -6.65 10.64
N LEU A 16 -1.48 -7.63 9.90
CA LEU A 16 -1.25 -7.47 8.46
C LEU A 16 -2.55 -7.47 7.65
N PRO A 17 -3.54 -8.35 7.92
CA PRO A 17 -4.86 -8.21 7.34
C PRO A 17 -5.53 -6.87 7.69
N ILE A 18 -5.45 -6.41 8.94
CA ILE A 18 -6.01 -5.11 9.32
C ILE A 18 -5.43 -3.99 8.46
N TRP A 19 -4.11 -3.93 8.30
CA TRP A 19 -3.47 -2.94 7.42
C TRP A 19 -4.02 -3.01 5.99
N VAL A 20 -3.99 -4.20 5.38
CA VAL A 20 -4.37 -4.40 3.98
C VAL A 20 -5.84 -4.04 3.75
N PHE A 21 -6.75 -4.55 4.58
CA PHE A 21 -8.18 -4.30 4.44
C PHE A 21 -8.57 -2.87 4.81
N SER A 22 -7.94 -2.25 5.81
CA SER A 22 -8.21 -0.85 6.16
C SER A 22 -7.75 0.10 5.06
N LEU A 23 -6.59 -0.15 4.45
CA LEU A 23 -6.12 0.62 3.30
C LEU A 23 -7.06 0.49 2.10
N ALA A 24 -7.45 -0.74 1.75
CA ALA A 24 -8.42 -0.98 0.68
C ALA A 24 -9.77 -0.29 0.95
N LEU A 25 -10.24 -0.32 2.21
CA LEU A 25 -11.46 0.35 2.64
C LEU A 25 -11.36 1.87 2.51
N VAL A 26 -10.26 2.48 2.98
CA VAL A 26 -10.03 3.92 2.86
C VAL A 26 -10.01 4.34 1.39
N VAL A 27 -9.37 3.56 0.53
CA VAL A 27 -9.36 3.81 -0.91
C VAL A 27 -10.76 3.75 -1.51
N ALA A 28 -11.53 2.70 -1.21
CA ALA A 28 -12.92 2.55 -1.68
C ALA A 28 -13.82 3.69 -1.20
N ALA A 29 -13.74 4.02 0.09
CA ALA A 29 -14.51 5.11 0.70
C ALA A 29 -14.16 6.47 0.08
N SER A 30 -12.87 6.71 -0.18
CA SER A 30 -12.43 7.97 -0.78
C SER A 30 -12.87 8.09 -2.25
N ALA A 31 -12.81 7.02 -3.02
CA ALA A 31 -13.33 7.02 -4.39
C ALA A 31 -14.83 7.36 -4.41
N SER A 32 -15.61 6.76 -3.52
CA SER A 32 -17.04 7.07 -3.34
C SER A 32 -17.27 8.54 -2.96
N ALA A 33 -16.53 9.04 -1.98
CA ALA A 33 -16.65 10.43 -1.51
C ALA A 33 -16.32 11.45 -2.61
N VAL A 34 -15.22 11.26 -3.34
CA VAL A 34 -14.83 12.14 -4.46
C VAL A 34 -15.87 12.09 -5.59
N SER A 35 -16.43 10.92 -5.86
CA SER A 35 -17.49 10.77 -6.88
C SER A 35 -18.78 11.49 -6.51
N ALA A 36 -19.14 11.48 -5.22
CA ALA A 36 -20.31 12.18 -4.71
C ALA A 36 -20.11 13.71 -4.68
N GLU A 37 -18.91 14.18 -4.33
CA GLU A 37 -18.59 15.60 -4.23
C GLU A 37 -18.36 16.25 -5.61
N PHE A 38 -17.66 15.57 -6.52
CA PHE A 38 -17.22 16.11 -7.81
C PHE A 38 -17.83 15.40 -9.00
N ASN A 39 -19.16 15.32 -9.02
CA ASN A 39 -19.90 14.59 -10.06
C ASN A 39 -19.76 15.25 -11.46
N THR A 40 -19.71 16.58 -11.54
CA THR A 40 -19.58 17.29 -12.83
C THR A 40 -18.12 17.48 -13.23
N GLU A 41 -17.86 17.55 -14.54
CA GLU A 41 -16.52 17.84 -15.04
C GLU A 41 -16.07 19.27 -14.71
N GLN A 42 -17.01 20.20 -14.62
CA GLN A 42 -16.73 21.59 -14.25
C GLN A 42 -16.19 21.69 -12.82
N ASP A 43 -16.79 20.96 -11.87
CA ASP A 43 -16.32 20.92 -10.48
C ASP A 43 -14.91 20.35 -10.40
N ARG A 44 -14.66 19.23 -11.10
CA ARG A 44 -13.33 18.60 -11.19
C ARG A 44 -12.29 19.57 -11.76
N THR A 45 -12.62 20.27 -12.83
CA THR A 45 -11.72 21.23 -13.47
C THR A 45 -11.41 22.43 -12.58
N ASN A 46 -12.40 22.92 -11.82
CA ASN A 46 -12.21 24.03 -10.88
C ASN A 46 -11.25 23.66 -9.75
N VAL A 47 -11.40 22.46 -9.17
CA VAL A 47 -10.47 21.96 -8.15
C VAL A 47 -9.06 21.80 -8.70
N LEU A 48 -8.93 21.23 -9.90
CA LEU A 48 -7.63 21.08 -10.56
C LEU A 48 -6.96 22.43 -10.85
N ARG A 49 -7.72 23.46 -11.21
CA ARG A 49 -7.18 24.82 -11.41
C ARG A 49 -6.60 25.38 -10.12
N LEU A 50 -7.31 25.23 -9.00
CA LEU A 50 -6.82 25.66 -7.69
C LEU A 50 -5.57 24.87 -7.26
N ALA A 51 -5.57 23.56 -7.50
CA ALA A 51 -4.43 22.68 -7.24
C ALA A 51 -3.18 23.11 -8.01
N LEU A 52 -3.32 23.40 -9.31
CA LEU A 52 -2.23 23.86 -10.17
C LEU A 52 -1.67 25.22 -9.75
N ALA A 53 -2.49 26.08 -9.13
CA ALA A 53 -2.05 27.35 -8.56
C ALA A 53 -1.31 27.21 -7.22
N THR A 54 -1.21 26.00 -6.66
CA THR A 54 -0.64 25.75 -5.33
C THR A 54 0.59 24.83 -5.42
N PRO A 55 1.82 25.37 -5.53
CA PRO A 55 3.03 24.57 -5.73
C PRO A 55 3.27 23.50 -4.66
N GLY A 56 2.96 23.79 -3.40
CA GLY A 56 3.11 22.81 -2.31
C GLY A 56 2.20 21.58 -2.48
N LEU A 57 1.02 21.77 -3.07
CA LEU A 57 0.12 20.66 -3.35
C LEU A 57 0.67 19.77 -4.47
N LEU A 58 1.25 20.37 -5.51
CA LEU A 58 1.89 19.66 -6.61
C LEU A 58 3.15 18.90 -6.17
N ALA A 59 3.93 19.48 -5.24
CA ALA A 59 5.09 18.80 -4.67
C ALA A 59 4.70 17.52 -3.93
N LEU A 60 3.55 17.52 -3.23
CA LEU A 60 3.07 16.37 -2.47
C LEU A 60 2.34 15.33 -3.35
N ARG A 61 1.52 15.79 -4.30
CA ARG A 61 0.58 14.92 -5.04
C ARG A 61 0.97 14.66 -6.50
N GLY A 62 2.01 15.33 -6.98
CA GLY A 62 2.40 15.33 -8.39
C GLY A 62 1.52 16.24 -9.23
N VAL A 63 1.68 16.17 -10.55
CA VAL A 63 0.87 16.94 -11.51
C VAL A 63 -0.39 16.13 -11.86
N PRO A 64 -1.60 16.72 -11.78
CA PRO A 64 -2.83 16.04 -12.18
C PRO A 64 -2.81 15.63 -13.66
N ASN A 65 -3.32 14.44 -13.97
CA ASN A 65 -3.40 13.91 -15.33
C ASN A 65 -4.85 13.95 -15.88
N GLY A 66 -5.36 15.16 -16.11
CA GLY A 66 -6.70 15.39 -16.68
C GLY A 66 -7.85 15.48 -15.66
N SER A 67 -9.02 15.88 -16.15
CA SER A 67 -10.26 16.13 -15.38
C SER A 67 -11.11 14.88 -15.16
N SER A 68 -10.66 13.69 -15.58
CA SER A 68 -11.41 12.44 -15.40
C SER A 68 -11.62 12.15 -13.90
N LEU A 69 -12.72 11.48 -13.55
CA LEU A 69 -13.02 11.15 -12.17
C LEU A 69 -11.92 10.29 -11.55
N GLY A 70 -11.44 9.27 -12.27
CA GLY A 70 -10.33 8.42 -11.83
C GLY A 70 -9.02 9.20 -11.63
N SER A 71 -8.70 10.14 -12.54
CA SER A 71 -7.53 11.01 -12.42
C SER A 71 -7.61 11.88 -11.16
N LEU A 72 -8.78 12.44 -10.85
CA LEU A 72 -8.97 13.26 -9.65
C LEU A 72 -8.91 12.42 -8.36
N VAL A 73 -9.57 11.26 -8.34
CA VAL A 73 -9.50 10.32 -7.20
C VAL A 73 -8.05 9.98 -6.89
N PHE A 74 -7.29 9.55 -7.92
CA PHE A 74 -5.89 9.20 -7.77
C PHE A 74 -5.06 10.38 -7.25
N PHE A 75 -5.19 11.55 -7.87
CA PHE A 75 -4.48 12.77 -7.46
C PHE A 75 -4.77 13.15 -6.00
N GLN A 76 -6.01 12.99 -5.54
CA GLN A 76 -6.39 13.38 -4.19
C GLN A 76 -5.82 12.44 -3.11
N ILE A 77 -5.75 11.14 -3.38
CA ILE A 77 -5.53 10.13 -2.31
C ILE A 77 -4.22 9.38 -2.40
N PHE A 78 -3.64 9.21 -3.60
CA PHE A 78 -2.56 8.25 -3.83
C PHE A 78 -1.35 8.49 -2.93
N ALA A 79 -0.86 9.73 -2.85
CA ALA A 79 0.31 10.09 -2.04
C ALA A 79 0.14 9.67 -0.56
N PHE A 80 -1.04 9.89 0.01
CA PHE A 80 -1.31 9.57 1.41
C PHE A 80 -1.39 8.07 1.64
N VAL A 81 -2.15 7.34 0.80
CA VAL A 81 -2.25 5.87 0.96
C VAL A 81 -0.92 5.18 0.66
N ALA A 82 -0.09 5.75 -0.22
CA ALA A 82 1.27 5.29 -0.51
C ALA A 82 2.18 5.39 0.73
N VAL A 83 2.14 6.51 1.46
CA VAL A 83 2.87 6.66 2.73
C VAL A 83 2.40 5.65 3.76
N VAL A 84 1.09 5.42 3.87
CA VAL A 84 0.55 4.46 4.83
C VAL A 84 0.94 3.01 4.46
N ALA A 85 0.93 2.66 3.18
CA ALA A 85 1.43 1.37 2.69
C ALA A 85 2.94 1.20 2.90
N ALA A 86 3.71 2.29 2.76
CA ALA A 86 5.13 2.32 3.06
C ALA A 86 5.41 2.05 4.56
N LEU A 87 4.64 2.69 5.45
CA LEU A 87 4.72 2.47 6.90
C LEU A 87 4.34 1.03 7.28
N MET A 88 3.29 0.46 6.69
CA MET A 88 2.92 -0.95 6.86
C MET A 88 4.12 -1.88 6.60
N ASN A 89 4.83 -1.67 5.49
CA ASN A 89 5.96 -2.51 5.10
C ASN A 89 7.21 -2.26 5.95
N THR A 90 7.48 -1.00 6.31
CA THR A 90 8.58 -0.64 7.22
C THR A 90 8.40 -1.28 8.60
N PHE A 91 7.17 -1.27 9.13
CA PHE A 91 6.85 -1.94 10.41
C PHE A 91 6.93 -3.46 10.30
N LEU A 92 6.54 -4.04 9.16
CA LEU A 92 6.71 -5.47 8.93
C LEU A 92 8.21 -5.85 8.90
N ALA A 93 9.03 -5.07 8.21
CA ALA A 93 10.46 -5.29 8.10
C ALA A 93 11.17 -5.17 9.47
N THR A 94 10.89 -4.10 10.22
CA THR A 94 11.47 -3.92 11.57
C THR A 94 11.04 -5.01 12.55
N ARG A 95 9.76 -5.43 12.51
CA ARG A 95 9.21 -6.49 13.39
C ARG A 95 9.89 -7.85 13.21
N HIS A 96 10.26 -8.21 11.99
CA HIS A 96 10.92 -9.49 11.67
C HIS A 96 12.43 -9.33 11.43
N GLY A 97 12.94 -8.12 11.57
CA GLY A 97 14.35 -7.75 11.45
C GLY A 97 14.93 -7.41 12.81
N ARG A 98 15.14 -6.12 13.05
CA ARG A 98 15.74 -5.57 14.29
C ARG A 98 15.05 -6.03 15.56
N ALA A 99 13.71 -6.02 15.60
CA ALA A 99 12.97 -6.41 16.81
C ALA A 99 13.19 -7.89 17.18
N ASP A 100 13.46 -8.77 16.20
CA ASP A 100 13.78 -10.17 16.46
C ASP A 100 15.26 -10.39 16.84
N GLU A 101 16.16 -9.45 16.51
CA GLU A 101 17.53 -9.41 17.04
C GLU A 101 17.55 -8.98 18.50
N GLU A 102 16.90 -7.87 18.80
CA GLU A 102 16.84 -7.31 20.17
C GLU A 102 16.24 -8.28 21.18
N GLN A 103 15.31 -9.14 20.73
CA GLN A 103 14.66 -10.16 21.57
C GLN A 103 15.44 -11.48 21.63
N GLY A 104 16.65 -11.56 21.06
CA GLY A 104 17.47 -12.78 21.00
C GLY A 104 16.90 -13.91 20.14
N ARG A 105 15.76 -13.68 19.47
CA ARG A 105 15.06 -14.71 18.67
C ARG A 105 15.88 -15.11 17.46
N ARG A 106 16.61 -14.17 16.85
CA ARG A 106 17.52 -14.46 15.74
C ARG A 106 18.62 -15.44 16.13
N GLU A 107 19.16 -15.36 17.35
CA GLU A 107 20.20 -16.28 17.83
C GLU A 107 19.65 -17.70 18.05
N LEU A 108 18.45 -17.80 18.63
CA LEU A 108 17.74 -19.08 18.79
C LEU A 108 17.40 -19.74 17.44
N ILE A 109 17.04 -18.95 16.44
CA ILE A 109 16.75 -19.44 15.10
C ILE A 109 18.04 -19.84 14.36
N ALA A 110 19.13 -19.11 14.59
CA ALA A 110 20.43 -19.37 13.97
C ALA A 110 21.14 -20.62 14.53
N SER A 111 20.77 -21.09 15.73
CA SER A 111 21.28 -22.33 16.31
C SER A 111 20.59 -23.59 15.74
N ALA A 112 19.45 -23.44 15.09
CA ALA A 112 18.77 -24.52 14.38
C ALA A 112 19.47 -24.84 13.04
N PRO A 113 19.37 -26.08 12.52
CA PRO A 113 19.99 -26.49 11.24
C PRO A 113 19.20 -25.93 10.04
N ILE A 114 19.10 -24.61 9.92
CA ILE A 114 18.44 -23.90 8.84
C ILE A 114 19.34 -22.82 8.25
N ALA A 115 19.11 -22.46 6.98
CA ALA A 115 19.87 -21.40 6.33
C ALA A 115 19.64 -20.03 7.01
N ARG A 116 20.72 -19.25 7.20
CA ARG A 116 20.67 -17.91 7.81
C ARG A 116 19.79 -16.91 7.06
N THR A 117 19.62 -17.11 5.74
CA THR A 117 18.77 -16.26 4.87
C THR A 117 17.29 -16.63 4.94
N LEU A 118 16.93 -17.74 5.58
CA LEU A 118 15.56 -18.24 5.60
C LEU A 118 14.56 -17.27 6.27
N PRO A 119 14.88 -16.61 7.41
CA PRO A 119 13.99 -15.62 8.02
C PRO A 119 13.74 -14.43 7.09
N LEU A 120 14.81 -13.86 6.51
CA LEU A 120 14.71 -12.74 5.57
C LEU A 120 13.85 -13.10 4.37
N THR A 121 14.11 -14.26 3.76
CA THR A 121 13.34 -14.73 2.59
C THR A 121 11.87 -14.93 2.94
N ALA A 122 11.56 -15.45 4.13
CA ALA A 122 10.17 -15.61 4.58
C ALA A 122 9.46 -14.25 4.77
N THR A 123 10.15 -13.26 5.34
CA THR A 123 9.63 -11.89 5.48
C THR A 123 9.38 -11.24 4.12
N LEU A 124 10.32 -11.38 3.17
CA LEU A 124 10.17 -10.87 1.81
C LEU A 124 8.97 -11.50 1.10
N ILE A 125 8.79 -12.81 1.20
CA ILE A 125 7.63 -13.50 0.60
C ILE A 125 6.33 -13.00 1.24
N LEU A 126 6.26 -12.91 2.57
CA LEU A 126 5.06 -12.45 3.27
C LEU A 126 4.69 -11.00 2.89
N GLY A 127 5.68 -10.10 2.88
CA GLY A 127 5.49 -8.72 2.45
C GLY A 127 5.08 -8.63 0.97
N THR A 128 5.68 -9.41 0.09
CA THR A 128 5.28 -9.47 -1.33
C THR A 128 3.82 -9.88 -1.48
N LEU A 129 3.40 -10.95 -0.81
CA LEU A 129 2.01 -11.42 -0.85
C LEU A 129 1.03 -10.38 -0.29
N ALA A 130 1.41 -9.67 0.78
CA ALA A 130 0.59 -8.60 1.35
C ALA A 130 0.39 -7.43 0.38
N ASN A 131 1.46 -7.00 -0.30
CA ASN A 131 1.39 -5.91 -1.28
C ASN A 131 0.65 -6.33 -2.57
N LEU A 132 0.80 -7.58 -3.01
CA LEU A 132 0.02 -8.12 -4.13
C LEU A 132 -1.47 -8.16 -3.80
N LEU A 133 -1.82 -8.62 -2.58
CA LEU A 133 -3.20 -8.61 -2.12
C LEU A 133 -3.75 -7.18 -2.04
N LEU A 134 -2.99 -6.24 -1.49
CA LEU A 134 -3.37 -4.83 -1.45
C LEU A 134 -3.58 -4.25 -2.85
N ALA A 135 -2.68 -4.54 -3.80
CA ALA A 135 -2.80 -4.09 -5.19
C ALA A 135 -4.08 -4.60 -5.86
N VAL A 136 -4.39 -5.90 -5.68
CA VAL A 136 -5.62 -6.51 -6.21
C VAL A 136 -6.87 -5.90 -5.57
N LEU A 137 -6.86 -5.72 -4.24
CA LEU A 137 -8.01 -5.13 -3.54
C LEU A 137 -8.26 -3.68 -3.95
N VAL A 138 -7.20 -2.88 -4.13
CA VAL A 138 -7.33 -1.48 -4.59
C VAL A 138 -7.80 -1.41 -6.04
N ALA A 139 -7.24 -2.23 -6.93
CA ALA A 139 -7.71 -2.31 -8.31
C ALA A 139 -9.19 -2.74 -8.37
N GLY A 140 -9.58 -3.72 -7.55
CA GLY A 140 -10.96 -4.16 -7.40
C GLY A 140 -11.87 -3.06 -6.87
N ALA A 141 -11.47 -2.35 -5.81
CA ALA A 141 -12.23 -1.26 -5.21
C ALA A 141 -12.53 -0.14 -6.21
N PHE A 142 -11.54 0.28 -6.98
CA PHE A 142 -11.73 1.30 -8.02
C PHE A 142 -12.59 0.81 -9.18
N SER A 143 -12.37 -0.43 -9.65
CA SER A 143 -13.16 -1.00 -10.74
C SER A 143 -14.63 -1.17 -10.36
N LEU A 144 -14.90 -1.65 -9.14
CA LEU A 144 -16.26 -1.76 -8.59
C LEU A 144 -16.90 -0.39 -8.34
N GLY A 145 -16.10 0.65 -8.09
CA GLY A 145 -16.53 2.04 -8.02
C GLY A 145 -16.83 2.70 -9.37
N GLY A 146 -16.74 1.95 -10.48
CA GLY A 146 -17.03 2.46 -11.83
C GLY A 146 -15.90 3.29 -12.46
N LEU A 147 -14.69 3.24 -11.90
CA LEU A 147 -13.52 3.87 -12.50
C LEU A 147 -12.95 3.02 -13.64
N ASP A 148 -12.19 3.66 -14.53
CA ASP A 148 -11.50 2.98 -15.63
C ASP A 148 -10.64 1.81 -15.12
N ALA A 149 -10.82 0.63 -15.71
CA ALA A 149 -10.19 -0.61 -15.26
C ALA A 149 -8.67 -0.59 -15.43
N ALA A 150 -8.16 0.00 -16.53
CA ALA A 150 -6.73 0.10 -16.76
C ALA A 150 -6.08 1.02 -15.72
N GLY A 151 -6.67 2.18 -15.47
CA GLY A 151 -6.24 3.10 -14.40
C GLY A 151 -6.31 2.48 -13.01
N ALA A 152 -7.36 1.71 -12.72
CA ALA A 152 -7.52 1.00 -11.45
C ALA A 152 -6.39 -0.02 -11.21
N ILE A 153 -6.04 -0.81 -12.22
CA ILE A 153 -4.94 -1.77 -12.16
C ILE A 153 -3.60 -1.04 -11.94
N VAL A 154 -3.34 0.02 -12.70
CA VAL A 154 -2.11 0.81 -12.56
C VAL A 154 -2.01 1.41 -11.16
N ALA A 155 -3.09 1.97 -10.61
CA ALA A 155 -3.09 2.53 -9.27
C ALA A 155 -2.84 1.47 -8.18
N GLY A 156 -3.47 0.30 -8.30
CA GLY A 156 -3.23 -0.83 -7.40
C GLY A 156 -1.77 -1.31 -7.45
N LEU A 157 -1.22 -1.49 -8.64
CA LEU A 157 0.18 -1.89 -8.84
C LEU A 157 1.15 -0.82 -8.31
N ALA A 158 0.90 0.47 -8.58
CA ALA A 158 1.71 1.56 -8.09
C ALA A 158 1.77 1.56 -6.56
N LEU A 159 0.63 1.34 -5.90
CA LEU A 159 0.57 1.24 -4.44
C LEU A 159 1.32 0.00 -3.92
N GLY A 160 1.10 -1.17 -4.54
CA GLY A 160 1.77 -2.42 -4.17
C GLY A 160 3.29 -2.36 -4.34
N VAL A 161 3.77 -1.80 -5.45
CA VAL A 161 5.21 -1.59 -5.70
C VAL A 161 5.79 -0.58 -4.72
N THR A 162 5.07 0.50 -4.43
CA THR A 162 5.52 1.49 -3.43
C THR A 162 5.66 0.83 -2.07
N GLY A 163 4.64 0.10 -1.60
CA GLY A 163 4.72 -0.64 -0.35
C GLY A 163 5.88 -1.64 -0.33
N PHE A 164 6.03 -2.44 -1.39
CA PHE A 164 7.11 -3.41 -1.51
C PHE A 164 8.50 -2.77 -1.46
N ALA A 165 8.71 -1.62 -2.11
CA ALA A 165 9.98 -0.89 -2.06
C ALA A 165 10.35 -0.52 -0.62
N PHE A 166 9.36 -0.19 0.21
CA PHE A 166 9.57 0.15 1.62
C PHE A 166 9.85 -1.07 2.52
N LEU A 167 9.65 -2.29 2.04
CA LEU A 167 10.05 -3.50 2.76
C LEU A 167 11.58 -3.61 2.92
N GLY A 168 12.35 -2.89 2.08
CA GLY A 168 13.80 -2.77 2.21
C GLY A 168 14.26 -1.89 3.38
N PHE A 169 13.36 -1.16 4.03
CA PHE A 169 13.67 -0.28 5.16
C PHE A 169 13.23 -0.96 6.45
N GLY A 170 14.16 -1.61 7.16
CA GLY A 170 13.89 -2.30 8.43
C GLY A 170 15.10 -2.97 9.04
#